data_AF-A0AA40KV55-F1
#
_entry.id   AF-A0AA40KV55-F1
#
_cell.length_a   1.000
_cell.length_b   1.000
_cell.length_c   1.000
_cell.angle_alpha   90.00
_cell.angle_beta   90.00
_cell.angle_gamma   90.00
#
_symmetry.space_group_name_H-M   'P 1'
#
loop_
_entity.id
_entity.type
_entity.pdbx_description
1 polymer ?
#
loop_
_entity_poly.entity_id
_entity_poly.type
_entity_poly.pdbx_seq_one_letter_code
_entity_poly.pdbx_strand_id
1 'polypeptide(L)'
;MILIDTVKRNPCSPTPCGPNSVCRQINEQPVCSCVSGFLGAPPTCRPDCTVSSDCPLLEACSNQKCINPCPGSCGFRATCNVVNHNPICSCPSGLTGDPFVQCIPQRKTCLSKFFNNIFVR
;
A
#
# COMPACT_ATOMS: atom_id res chain seq x y z
N MET A 1 -60.46 2.61 -20.60
CA MET A 1 -59.15 1.95 -20.68
C MET A 1 -58.10 3.02 -20.42
N ILE A 2 -57.73 3.23 -19.15
CA ILE A 2 -56.70 4.22 -18.81
C ILE A 2 -55.37 3.50 -18.85
N LEU A 3 -54.49 3.91 -19.76
CA LEU A 3 -53.11 3.44 -19.83
C LEU A 3 -52.40 3.96 -18.57
N ILE A 4 -52.34 3.13 -17.53
CA ILE A 4 -51.35 3.31 -16.46
C ILE A 4 -49.99 3.11 -17.11
N ASP A 5 -49.34 4.21 -17.45
CA ASP A 5 -47.95 4.23 -17.85
C ASP A 5 -47.12 3.73 -16.65
N THR A 6 -46.90 2.42 -16.61
CA THR A 6 -46.00 1.76 -15.66
C THR A 6 -44.58 2.07 -16.09
N VAL A 7 -44.18 3.35 -16.02
CA VAL A 7 -42.77 3.71 -16.05
C VAL A 7 -42.17 3.10 -14.79
N LYS A 8 -41.70 1.85 -14.91
CA LYS A 8 -40.98 1.11 -13.88
C LYS A 8 -39.73 1.92 -13.57
N ARG A 9 -39.85 2.84 -12.61
CA ARG A 9 -38.76 3.72 -12.21
C ARG A 9 -37.61 2.84 -11.79
N ASN A 10 -36.43 3.10 -12.33
CA ASN A 10 -35.22 2.38 -11.93
C ASN A 10 -35.00 2.63 -10.42
N PRO A 11 -35.05 1.60 -9.56
CA PRO A 11 -34.91 1.78 -8.12
C PRO A 11 -33.53 2.28 -7.70
N CYS A 12 -32.55 2.25 -8.61
CA CYS A 12 -31.21 2.81 -8.42
C CYS A 12 -31.07 4.26 -8.95
N SER A 13 -32.15 4.92 -9.39
CA SER A 13 -32.10 6.29 -9.91
C SER A 13 -33.19 7.20 -9.31
N PRO A 14 -32.83 8.19 -8.47
CA PRO A 14 -31.48 8.45 -7.95
C PRO A 14 -31.00 7.31 -7.04
N THR A 15 -29.68 7.14 -6.89
CA THR A 15 -29.14 6.02 -6.10
C THR A 15 -29.55 6.13 -4.62
N PRO A 16 -30.18 5.09 -4.04
CA PRO A 16 -30.46 5.04 -2.61
C PRO A 16 -29.24 4.61 -1.79
N CYS A 17 -28.16 4.15 -2.45
CA CYS A 17 -26.95 3.67 -1.78
C CYS A 17 -26.08 4.84 -1.31
N GLY A 18 -25.42 4.65 -0.16
CA GLY A 18 -24.45 5.59 0.38
C GLY A 18 -23.16 5.71 -0.46
N PRO A 19 -22.21 6.57 -0.04
CA PRO A 19 -20.93 6.73 -0.73
C PRO A 19 -20.16 5.41 -0.82
N ASN A 20 -19.27 5.31 -1.81
CA ASN A 20 -18.45 4.14 -2.08
C ASN A 20 -19.23 2.81 -2.21
N SER A 21 -20.49 2.92 -2.66
CA SER A 21 -21.38 1.78 -2.87
C SER A 21 -21.89 1.79 -4.32
N VAL A 22 -22.17 0.60 -4.83
CA VAL A 22 -22.83 0.39 -6.12
C VAL A 22 -24.25 -0.14 -5.91
N CYS A 23 -25.20 0.41 -6.64
CA CYS A 23 -26.58 -0.08 -6.66
C CYS A 23 -26.77 -1.10 -7.79
N ARG A 24 -27.41 -2.23 -7.48
CA ARG A 24 -27.86 -3.23 -8.44
C ARG A 24 -29.34 -3.52 -8.21
N GLN A 25 -30.12 -3.59 -9.29
CA GLN A 25 -31.52 -3.97 -9.19
C GLN A 25 -31.65 -5.49 -9.15
N ILE A 26 -32.26 -6.03 -8.10
CA ILE A 26 -32.57 -7.46 -7.94
C ILE A 26 -34.04 -7.56 -7.57
N ASN A 27 -34.84 -8.33 -8.32
CA ASN A 27 -36.29 -8.47 -8.09
C ASN A 27 -37.03 -7.14 -7.95
N GLU A 28 -36.71 -6.20 -8.83
CA GLU A 28 -37.26 -4.84 -8.84
C GLU A 28 -36.92 -3.96 -7.63
N GLN A 29 -36.07 -4.44 -6.72
CA GLN A 29 -35.62 -3.72 -5.54
C GLN A 29 -34.16 -3.25 -5.70
N PRO A 30 -33.77 -2.14 -5.05
CA PRO A 30 -32.39 -1.70 -5.04
C PRO A 30 -31.60 -2.50 -4.00
N VAL A 31 -30.50 -3.12 -4.43
CA VAL A 31 -29.54 -3.80 -3.55
C VAL A 31 -28.21 -3.08 -3.65
N CYS A 32 -27.69 -2.66 -2.51
CA CYS A 32 -26.42 -1.95 -2.40
C CYS A 32 -25.29 -2.91 -2.03
N SER A 33 -24.12 -2.73 -2.62
CA SER A 33 -22.87 -3.36 -2.15
C SER A 33 -21.72 -2.37 -2.19
N CYS A 34 -20.69 -2.56 -1.35
CA CYS A 34 -19.51 -1.71 -1.42
C CYS A 34 -18.78 -1.89 -2.77
N VAL A 35 -18.17 -0.82 -3.27
CA VAL A 35 -17.26 -0.92 -4.42
C VAL A 35 -16.00 -1.70 -4.04
N SER A 36 -15.33 -2.31 -5.01
CA SER A 36 -14.14 -3.13 -4.77
C SER A 36 -13.05 -2.36 -4.01
N GLY A 37 -12.59 -2.92 -2.90
CA GLY A 37 -11.58 -2.30 -2.03
C GLY A 37 -12.16 -1.48 -0.86
N PHE A 38 -13.48 -1.36 -0.75
CA PHE A 38 -14.14 -0.81 0.44
C PHE A 38 -14.72 -1.94 1.29
N LEU A 39 -14.63 -1.78 2.60
CA LEU A 39 -15.04 -2.74 3.61
C LEU A 39 -16.33 -2.29 4.31
N GLY A 40 -17.02 -3.25 4.92
CA GLY A 40 -18.27 -3.04 5.65
C GLY A 40 -19.51 -3.30 4.81
N ALA A 41 -20.62 -2.70 5.22
CA ALA A 41 -21.90 -2.77 4.52
C ALA A 41 -22.41 -1.35 4.19
N PRO A 42 -23.07 -1.16 3.04
CA PRO A 42 -23.72 0.10 2.71
C PRO A 42 -24.75 0.51 3.79
N PRO A 43 -24.96 1.82 4.03
CA PRO A 43 -24.35 2.98 3.34
C PRO A 43 -22.96 3.36 3.87
N THR A 44 -22.43 2.65 4.86
CA THR A 44 -21.20 2.98 5.59
C THR A 44 -19.97 2.24 5.06
N CYS A 45 -19.84 2.13 3.74
CA CYS A 45 -18.65 1.55 3.13
C CYS A 45 -17.43 2.43 3.41
N ARG A 46 -16.40 1.84 4.03
CA ARG A 46 -15.17 2.55 4.42
C ARG A 46 -13.96 1.99 3.67
N PRO A 47 -12.93 2.80 3.42
CA PRO A 47 -11.68 2.26 2.88
C PRO A 47 -11.02 1.29 3.86
N ASP A 48 -10.04 0.54 3.36
CA ASP A 48 -9.21 -0.34 4.17
C ASP A 48 -8.44 0.46 5.23
N CYS A 49 -7.85 1.58 4.81
CA CYS A 49 -7.15 2.52 5.69
C CYS A 49 -7.40 3.99 5.27
N THR A 50 -7.22 4.89 6.24
CA THR A 50 -7.14 6.34 6.02
C THR A 50 -5.78 6.91 6.44
N VAL A 51 -5.15 6.26 7.42
CA VAL A 51 -3.82 6.56 7.93
C VAL A 51 -3.01 5.28 8.08
N SER A 52 -1.68 5.36 8.04
CA SER A 52 -0.83 4.15 8.13
C SER A 52 -1.00 3.37 9.44
N SER A 53 -1.41 4.03 10.53
CA SER A 53 -1.70 3.36 11.80
C SER A 53 -2.95 2.47 11.76
N ASP A 54 -3.79 2.57 10.73
CA ASP A 54 -4.90 1.64 10.50
C ASP A 54 -4.40 0.28 9.98
N CYS A 55 -3.19 0.25 9.44
CA CYS A 55 -2.59 -0.93 8.82
C CYS A 55 -1.76 -1.76 9.82
N PRO A 56 -1.47 -3.03 9.50
CA PRO A 56 -0.43 -3.79 10.18
C PRO A 56 0.92 -3.06 10.20
N LEU A 57 1.76 -3.38 11.19
CA LEU A 57 3.04 -2.67 11.42
C LEU A 57 4.03 -2.69 10.22
N LEU A 58 3.90 -3.70 9.36
CA LEU A 58 4.73 -3.93 8.18
C LEU A 58 4.13 -3.36 6.87
N GLU A 59 3.00 -2.68 6.96
CA GLU A 59 2.28 -2.09 5.82
C GLU A 59 2.07 -0.59 6.05
N ALA A 60 1.82 0.16 4.98
CA ALA A 60 1.53 1.58 5.02
C ALA A 60 0.26 1.88 4.25
N CYS A 61 -0.44 2.94 4.66
CA CYS A 61 -1.63 3.35 3.93
C CYS A 61 -1.23 4.11 2.67
N SER A 62 -1.58 3.57 1.51
CA SER A 62 -1.38 4.21 0.21
C SER A 62 -2.62 4.04 -0.64
N ASN A 63 -3.16 5.14 -1.15
CA ASN A 63 -4.39 5.13 -1.94
C ASN A 63 -5.54 4.35 -1.28
N GLN A 64 -5.75 4.59 0.03
CA GLN A 64 -6.82 3.96 0.82
C GLN A 64 -6.71 2.42 0.97
N LYS A 65 -5.51 1.88 0.74
CA LYS A 65 -5.19 0.46 0.92
C LYS A 65 -3.93 0.27 1.76
N CYS A 66 -3.92 -0.73 2.61
CA CYS A 66 -2.70 -1.17 3.26
C CYS A 66 -1.81 -1.92 2.26
N ILE A 67 -0.60 -1.43 2.04
CA ILE A 67 0.38 -2.03 1.13
C ILE A 67 1.75 -2.14 1.78
N ASN A 68 2.56 -3.08 1.31
CA ASN A 68 3.98 -3.11 1.66
C ASN A 68 4.69 -1.88 1.06
N PRO A 69 5.35 -1.02 1.86
CA PRO A 69 6.02 0.18 1.34
C PRO A 69 7.42 -0.09 0.74
N CYS A 70 7.94 -1.32 0.77
CA CYS A 70 9.27 -1.63 0.24
C CYS A 70 9.44 -1.57 -1.28
N PRO A 71 8.49 -2.08 -2.11
CA PRO A 71 8.63 -2.05 -3.56
C PRO A 71 8.83 -0.63 -4.08
N GLY A 72 9.98 -0.38 -4.73
CA GLY A 72 10.33 0.92 -5.30
C GLY A 72 10.93 1.94 -4.34
N SER A 73 11.03 1.64 -3.03
CA SER A 73 11.55 2.59 -2.04
C SER A 73 13.07 2.55 -1.88
N CYS A 74 13.71 1.40 -2.11
CA CYS A 74 15.15 1.23 -1.92
C CYS A 74 15.91 1.11 -3.24
N GLY A 75 17.16 1.56 -3.22
CA GLY A 75 18.07 1.53 -4.36
C GLY A 75 18.58 0.12 -4.71
N PHE A 76 19.35 0.03 -5.79
CA PHE A 76 19.81 -1.26 -6.29
C PHE A 76 20.74 -1.97 -5.28
N ARG A 77 20.48 -3.27 -5.03
CA ARG A 77 21.20 -4.11 -4.04
C ARG A 77 21.09 -3.65 -2.58
N ALA A 78 20.17 -2.76 -2.26
CA ALA A 78 19.81 -2.46 -0.88
C ALA A 78 18.78 -3.48 -0.34
N THR A 79 18.83 -3.71 0.96
CA THR A 79 17.82 -4.47 1.70
C THR A 79 16.78 -3.50 2.26
N CYS A 80 15.50 -3.81 2.06
CA CYS A 80 14.39 -3.06 2.64
C CYS A 80 13.81 -3.80 3.84
N ASN A 81 13.64 -3.10 4.96
CA ASN A 81 12.89 -3.56 6.12
C ASN A 81 11.83 -2.53 6.49
N VAL A 82 10.62 -2.95 6.86
CA VAL A 82 9.57 -2.02 7.28
C VAL A 82 9.61 -1.83 8.79
N VAL A 83 9.68 -0.57 9.24
CA VAL A 83 9.65 -0.21 10.66
C VAL A 83 8.59 0.85 10.86
N ASN A 84 7.55 0.55 11.65
CA ASN A 84 6.43 1.45 11.91
C ASN A 84 5.86 2.06 10.63
N HIS A 85 5.46 1.20 9.69
CA HIS A 85 4.92 1.60 8.37
C HIS A 85 5.90 2.31 7.42
N ASN A 86 7.18 2.48 7.80
CA ASN A 86 8.17 3.17 6.97
C ASN A 86 9.19 2.18 6.38
N PRO A 87 9.51 2.28 5.08
CA PRO A 87 10.57 1.48 4.47
C PRO A 87 11.94 2.02 4.90
N ILE A 88 12.75 1.14 5.49
CA ILE A 88 14.12 1.43 5.91
C ILE A 88 15.07 0.68 4.97
N CYS A 89 15.87 1.44 4.24
CA CYS A 89 16.83 0.93 3.28
C CYS A 89 18.22 0.84 3.90
N SER A 90 18.90 -0.29 3.71
CA SER A 90 20.27 -0.49 4.21
C SER A 90 21.10 -1.30 3.22
N CYS A 91 22.42 -1.05 3.18
CA CYS A 91 23.32 -1.90 2.40
C CYS A 91 23.66 -3.17 3.20
N PRO A 92 23.46 -4.36 2.62
CA PRO A 92 23.80 -5.61 3.29
C PRO A 92 25.32 -5.76 3.48
N SER A 93 25.72 -6.69 4.35
CA SER A 93 27.13 -6.91 4.69
C SER A 93 28.00 -7.14 3.45
N GLY A 94 29.12 -6.42 3.38
CA GLY A 94 30.03 -6.46 2.22
C GLY A 94 29.70 -5.46 1.12
N LEU A 95 28.61 -4.67 1.25
CA LEU A 95 28.29 -3.55 0.37
C LEU A 95 28.30 -2.22 1.13
N THR A 96 28.49 -1.12 0.41
CA THR A 96 28.48 0.27 0.88
C THR A 96 27.91 1.19 -0.19
N GLY A 97 27.74 2.47 0.11
CA GLY A 97 27.12 3.45 -0.77
C GLY A 97 25.80 3.97 -0.18
N ASP A 98 25.00 4.60 -1.04
CA ASP A 98 23.70 5.14 -0.68
C ASP A 98 22.62 4.06 -0.88
N PRO A 99 21.92 3.60 0.17
CA PRO A 99 20.91 2.55 0.06
C PRO A 99 19.63 2.99 -0.67
N PHE A 100 19.42 4.29 -0.93
CA PHE A 100 18.31 4.80 -1.75
C PHE A 100 18.67 4.87 -3.24
N VAL A 101 19.96 4.83 -3.58
CA VAL A 101 20.44 4.87 -4.96
C VAL A 101 20.99 3.51 -5.37
N GLN A 102 22.10 3.10 -4.77
CA GLN A 102 22.79 1.85 -5.09
C GLN A 102 23.80 1.47 -4.01
N CYS A 103 23.75 0.20 -3.60
CA CYS A 103 24.80 -0.44 -2.82
C CYS A 103 25.84 -1.10 -3.75
N ILE A 104 27.11 -0.78 -3.55
CA ILE A 104 28.28 -1.28 -4.30
C ILE A 104 29.19 -2.12 -3.39
N PRO A 105 29.97 -3.07 -3.94
CA PRO A 105 30.88 -3.88 -3.12
C PRO A 105 31.87 -3.00 -2.34
N GLN A 106 32.03 -3.28 -1.04
CA GLN A 106 33.05 -2.65 -0.23
C GLN A 106 34.43 -3.05 -0.75
N ARG A 107 35.19 -2.08 -1.25
CA ARG A 107 36.62 -2.30 -1.53
C ARG A 107 37.34 -2.46 -0.20
N LYS A 108 37.62 -3.71 0.18
CA LYS A 108 38.64 -4.00 1.19
C LYS A 108 39.99 -3.66 0.55
N THR A 109 40.36 -2.38 0.53
CA THR A 109 41.75 -2.04 0.23
C THR A 109 42.60 -2.71 1.28
N CYS A 110 43.65 -3.40 0.85
CA CYS A 110 44.70 -3.94 1.72
C CYS A 110 45.52 -2.82 2.40
N LEU A 111 44.90 -1.68 2.72
CA LEU A 111 45.47 -0.57 3.48
C LEU A 111 45.15 -0.70 4.97
N SER A 112 44.14 -1.48 5.36
CA SER A 112 43.88 -1.81 6.78
C SER A 112 44.88 -2.82 7.37
N LYS A 113 45.79 -3.37 6.55
CA LYS A 113 46.92 -4.20 7.00
C LYS A 113 48.26 -3.45 7.08
N PHE A 114 48.34 -2.17 6.66
CA PHE A 114 49.60 -1.42 6.62
C PHE A 114 49.79 -0.39 7.75
N PHE A 115 48.74 0.02 8.46
CA PHE A 115 48.89 1.01 9.56
C PHE A 115 49.05 0.42 10.96
N ASN A 116 48.92 -0.90 11.14
CA ASN A 116 49.18 -1.58 12.43
C ASN A 116 50.43 -2.49 12.40
N ASN A 117 51.38 -2.25 11.50
CA ASN A 117 52.69 -2.92 11.50
C ASN A 117 53.84 -1.90 11.44
N ILE A 118 53.87 -0.99 12.42
CA ILE A 118 55.10 -0.27 12.81
C ILE A 118 56.00 -1.11 13.76
N PHE A 119 55.66 -2.38 14.00
CA PHE A 119 56.48 -3.34 14.73
C PHE A 119 56.54 -4.69 14.00
N VAL A 120 57.19 -4.71 12.84
CA VAL A 120 57.92 -5.91 12.42
C VAL A 120 59.38 -5.65 12.77
N ARG A 121 59.74 -6.02 14.01
CA ARG A 121 61.14 -6.33 14.34
C ARG A 121 61.46 -7.70 13.77
#